data_AF-A0A931TCF3-F1
#
_entry.id   AF-A0A931TCF3-F1
#
_cell.length_a   1.000
_cell.length_b   1.000
_cell.length_c   1.000
_cell.angle_alpha   90.00
_cell.angle_beta   90.00
_cell.angle_gamma   90.00
#
_symmetry.space_group_name_H-M   'P 1'
#
loop_
_entity.id
_entity.type
_entity.pdbx_description
1 polymer ?
#
loop_
_entity_poly.entity_id
_entity_poly.type
_entity_poly.pdbx_seq_one_letter_code
_entity_poly.pdbx_strand_id
1 'polypeptide(L)'
;MRPLAETGCGRAEHTRGRALCARAAQYRFAFWRHQAGLRRAYSIHSLRHTFATLLYGATKDLTLVGRALGHRDIRSTQRYAHLGDDALAGALDALWGPPRRSEVHRLERSKWLARRGRDFDAREK
;
A
#
# COMPACT_ATOMS: atom_id res chain seq x y z
N MET A 1 4.38 -41.63 -25.43
CA MET A 1 4.90 -41.26 -24.09
C MET A 1 6.22 -40.52 -24.25
N ARG A 2 6.25 -39.21 -23.98
CA ARG A 2 7.49 -38.41 -23.96
C ARG A 2 8.12 -38.52 -22.57
N PRO A 3 9.45 -38.73 -22.43
CA PRO A 3 10.08 -38.80 -21.13
C PRO A 3 10.10 -37.39 -20.52
N LEU A 4 9.66 -37.28 -19.27
CA LEU A 4 9.81 -36.10 -18.44
C LEU A 4 11.30 -35.96 -18.15
N ALA A 5 11.98 -35.11 -18.90
CA ALA A 5 13.34 -34.73 -18.59
C ALA A 5 13.33 -34.01 -17.23
N GLU A 6 13.81 -34.72 -16.21
CA GLU A 6 14.20 -34.19 -14.92
C GLU A 6 15.43 -33.28 -15.09
N THR A 7 15.29 -32.15 -15.78
CA THR A 7 16.35 -31.15 -15.84
C THR A 7 16.27 -30.30 -14.57
N GLY A 8 16.95 -30.77 -13.53
CA GLY A 8 17.29 -29.94 -12.38
C GLY A 8 18.08 -28.73 -12.87
N CYS A 9 17.51 -27.53 -12.75
CA CYS A 9 18.19 -26.31 -13.18
C CYS A 9 19.44 -26.04 -12.32
N GLY A 10 20.59 -26.50 -12.79
CA GLY A 10 21.89 -26.32 -12.16
C GLY A 10 22.42 -24.89 -12.29
N ARG A 11 23.46 -24.56 -11.50
CA ARG A 11 24.08 -23.22 -11.42
C ARG A 11 24.65 -22.73 -12.77
N ALA A 12 24.90 -23.63 -13.72
CA ALA A 12 25.62 -23.36 -14.96
C ALA A 12 24.78 -23.54 -16.25
N GLU A 13 23.53 -24.00 -16.17
CA GLU A 13 22.83 -24.58 -17.33
C GLU A 13 21.96 -23.59 -18.12
N HIS A 14 22.12 -22.28 -17.90
CA HIS A 14 21.36 -21.28 -18.65
C HIS A 14 22.09 -20.80 -19.91
N THR A 15 22.00 -21.59 -20.98
CA THR A 15 22.44 -21.20 -22.32
C THR A 15 21.59 -20.05 -22.87
N ARG A 16 22.22 -19.15 -23.64
CA ARG A 16 21.52 -18.07 -24.35
C ARG A 16 20.46 -18.68 -25.29
N GLY A 17 19.22 -18.20 -25.22
CA GLY A 17 18.10 -18.69 -26.04
C GLY A 17 17.11 -19.62 -25.32
N ARG A 18 17.39 -20.08 -24.09
CA ARG A 18 16.41 -20.80 -23.25
C ARG A 18 15.71 -19.87 -22.25
N ALA A 19 14.48 -20.22 -21.87
CA ALA A 19 13.68 -19.49 -20.88
C ALA A 19 14.29 -19.60 -19.46
N LEU A 20 14.40 -18.47 -18.75
CA LEU A 20 15.01 -18.40 -17.42
C LEU A 20 14.30 -19.26 -16.38
N CYS A 21 15.00 -20.26 -15.84
CA CYS A 21 14.48 -21.00 -14.69
C CYS A 21 14.53 -20.13 -13.41
N ALA A 22 13.63 -20.40 -12.46
CA ALA A 22 13.53 -19.63 -11.21
C ALA A 22 14.84 -19.63 -10.39
N ARG A 23 15.54 -20.76 -10.34
CA ARG A 23 16.79 -20.90 -9.58
C ARG A 23 17.94 -20.09 -10.20
N ALA A 24 18.02 -20.05 -11.52
CA ALA A 24 18.99 -19.22 -12.25
C ALA A 24 18.72 -17.72 -12.02
N ALA A 25 17.45 -17.31 -12.00
CA ALA A 25 17.08 -15.94 -11.64
C ALA A 25 17.53 -15.59 -10.21
N GLN A 26 17.28 -16.47 -9.24
CA GLN A 26 17.72 -16.29 -7.84
C GLN A 26 19.25 -16.17 -7.71
N TYR A 27 20.01 -17.02 -8.41
CA TYR A 27 21.48 -16.94 -8.40
C TYR A 27 22.00 -15.63 -9.02
N ARG A 28 21.46 -15.24 -10.18
CA ARG A 28 21.83 -13.97 -10.82
C ARG A 28 21.49 -12.77 -9.93
N PHE A 29 20.32 -12.78 -9.29
CA PHE A 29 19.96 -11.75 -8.33
C PHE A 29 20.93 -11.73 -7.13
N ALA A 30 21.31 -12.89 -6.59
CA ALA A 30 22.26 -12.96 -5.48
C ALA A 30 23.65 -12.41 -5.85
N PHE A 31 24.10 -12.62 -7.09
CA PHE A 31 25.33 -12.04 -7.62
C PHE A 31 25.25 -10.51 -7.67
N TRP A 32 24.21 -9.95 -8.30
CA TRP A 32 24.04 -8.50 -8.40
C TRP A 32 23.79 -7.84 -7.04
N ARG A 33 23.08 -8.51 -6.14
CA ARG A 33 22.88 -8.07 -4.75
C ARG A 33 24.23 -7.92 -4.03
N HIS A 34 25.15 -8.87 -4.22
CA HIS A 34 26.50 -8.78 -3.66
C HIS A 34 27.27 -7.60 -4.24
N GLN A 35 27.24 -7.42 -5.56
CA GLN A 35 27.88 -6.30 -6.25
C GLN A 35 27.33 -4.94 -5.78
N ALA A 36 26.02 -4.86 -5.50
CA ALA A 36 25.36 -3.66 -4.99
C ALA A 36 25.59 -3.42 -3.49
N GLY A 37 26.34 -4.27 -2.77
CA GLY A 37 26.56 -4.14 -1.33
C GLY A 37 25.31 -4.37 -0.47
N LEU A 38 24.28 -5.02 -1.00
CA LEU A 38 23.00 -5.22 -0.32
C LEU A 38 23.03 -6.44 0.62
N ARG A 39 22.39 -6.29 1.79
CA ARG A 39 22.28 -7.34 2.82
C ARG A 39 21.69 -8.65 2.26
N ARG A 40 22.11 -9.78 2.81
CA ARG A 40 21.68 -11.13 2.36
C ARG A 40 20.19 -11.42 2.58
N ALA A 41 19.52 -10.64 3.43
CA ALA A 41 18.08 -10.75 3.65
C ALA A 41 17.25 -10.31 2.43
N TYR A 42 17.79 -9.48 1.52
CA TYR A 42 17.08 -9.08 0.32
C TYR A 42 17.08 -10.21 -0.71
N SER A 43 15.89 -10.55 -1.19
CA SER A 43 15.65 -11.57 -2.20
C SER A 43 14.82 -11.02 -3.35
N ILE A 44 14.60 -11.83 -4.38
CA ILE A 44 13.66 -11.49 -5.47
C ILE A 44 12.25 -11.22 -4.93
N HIS A 45 11.84 -11.91 -3.86
CA HIS A 45 10.55 -11.63 -3.22
C HIS A 45 10.52 -10.25 -2.56
N SER A 46 11.66 -9.76 -2.05
CA SER A 46 11.76 -8.40 -1.50
C SER A 46 11.48 -7.35 -2.57
N LEU A 47 11.95 -7.54 -3.81
CA LEU A 47 11.61 -6.65 -4.93
C LEU A 47 10.10 -6.62 -5.19
N ARG A 48 9.46 -7.80 -5.16
CA ARG A 48 8.00 -7.91 -5.31
C ARG A 48 7.27 -7.15 -4.21
N HIS A 49 7.75 -7.24 -2.97
CA HIS A 49 7.20 -6.50 -1.84
C HIS A 49 7.36 -4.99 -2.04
N THR A 50 8.55 -4.51 -2.38
CA THR A 50 8.78 -3.08 -2.62
C THR A 50 7.89 -2.52 -3.73
N PHE A 51 7.77 -3.23 -4.86
CA PHE A 51 6.90 -2.80 -5.95
C PHE A 51 5.43 -2.71 -5.50
N ALA A 52 4.93 -3.73 -4.80
CA ALA A 52 3.56 -3.77 -4.34
C ALA A 52 3.25 -2.68 -3.29
N THR A 53 4.16 -2.47 -2.35
CA THR A 53 4.06 -1.40 -1.34
C THR A 53 4.02 -0.02 -1.98
N LEU A 54 4.89 0.26 -2.95
CA LEU A 54 4.92 1.54 -3.65
C LEU A 54 3.66 1.77 -4.48
N LEU A 55 3.22 0.74 -5.21
CA LEU A 55 2.02 0.81 -6.03
C LEU A 55 0.76 1.01 -5.17
N TYR A 56 0.67 0.31 -4.05
CA TYR A 56 -0.43 0.48 -3.10
C TYR A 56 -0.39 1.85 -2.43
N GLY A 57 0.78 2.36 -2.06
CA GLY A 57 0.92 3.70 -1.49
C GLY A 57 0.43 4.80 -2.43
N ALA A 58 0.67 4.65 -3.74
CA ALA A 58 0.24 5.61 -4.76
C ALA A 58 -1.26 5.50 -5.12
N THR A 59 -1.79 4.27 -5.22
CA THR A 59 -3.15 4.03 -5.75
C THR A 59 -4.20 3.81 -4.66
N LYS A 60 -3.78 3.31 -3.50
CA LYS A 60 -4.63 2.79 -2.42
C LYS A 60 -5.67 1.75 -2.88
N ASP A 61 -5.42 1.06 -4.00
CA ASP A 61 -6.31 0.04 -4.56
C ASP A 61 -5.60 -1.32 -4.64
N LEU A 62 -6.06 -2.27 -3.81
CA LEU A 62 -5.54 -3.63 -3.77
C LEU A 62 -5.82 -4.44 -5.05
N THR A 63 -6.90 -4.12 -5.77
CA THR A 63 -7.28 -4.79 -7.01
C THR A 63 -6.31 -4.44 -8.12
N LEU A 64 -5.91 -3.16 -8.20
CA LEU A 64 -4.88 -2.70 -9.14
C LEU A 64 -3.53 -3.36 -8.86
N VAL A 65 -3.14 -3.44 -7.59
CA VAL A 65 -1.89 -4.12 -7.18
C VAL A 65 -1.92 -5.60 -7.55
N GLY A 66 -3.04 -6.29 -7.30
CA GLY A 66 -3.21 -7.70 -7.65
C GLY A 66 -3.12 -7.95 -9.16
N ARG A 67 -3.73 -7.09 -9.98
CA ARG A 67 -3.64 -7.14 -11.43
C ARG A 67 -2.22 -6.88 -11.94
N ALA A 68 -1.54 -5.87 -11.39
CA ALA A 68 -0.15 -5.56 -11.76
C ALA A 68 0.83 -6.70 -11.43
N LEU A 69 0.57 -7.46 -10.36
CA LEU A 69 1.38 -8.61 -9.95
C LEU A 69 0.99 -9.93 -10.64
N GLY A 70 -0.10 -9.93 -11.42
CA GLY A 70 -0.65 -11.13 -12.07
C GLY A 70 -1.21 -12.17 -11.09
N HIS A 71 -1.68 -11.74 -9.91
CA HIS A 71 -2.25 -12.64 -8.93
C HIS A 71 -3.68 -13.04 -9.31
N ARG A 72 -3.91 -14.35 -9.45
CA ARG A 72 -5.25 -14.91 -9.71
C ARG A 72 -6.17 -14.83 -8.49
N ASP A 73 -5.59 -14.80 -7.29
CA ASP A 73 -6.31 -14.68 -6.02
C ASP A 73 -5.79 -13.48 -5.20
N ILE A 74 -6.71 -12.64 -4.75
CA ILE A 74 -6.44 -11.42 -3.99
C ILE A 74 -5.91 -11.69 -2.58
N ARG A 75 -6.08 -12.90 -2.04
CA ARG A 75 -5.53 -13.31 -0.72
C ARG A 75 -4.02 -13.09 -0.63
N SER A 76 -3.31 -13.34 -1.72
CA SER A 76 -1.85 -13.12 -1.80
C SER A 76 -1.47 -11.63 -1.78
N THR A 77 -2.40 -10.75 -2.17
CA THR A 77 -2.24 -9.28 -2.21
C THR A 77 -2.72 -8.60 -0.93
N GLN A 78 -3.61 -9.23 -0.14
CA GLN A 78 -4.06 -8.73 1.17
C GLN A 78 -2.91 -8.48 2.14
N ARG A 79 -1.77 -9.15 1.95
CA ARG A 79 -0.54 -8.87 2.69
C ARG A 79 -0.09 -7.41 2.53
N TYR A 80 -0.55 -6.62 1.57
CA TYR A 80 -0.17 -5.20 1.44
C TYR A 80 -1.21 -4.22 2.00
N ALA A 81 -2.37 -4.70 2.44
CA ALA A 81 -3.49 -3.85 2.87
C ALA A 81 -3.19 -3.05 4.14
N HIS A 82 -2.41 -3.60 5.06
CA HIS A 82 -2.06 -2.99 6.35
C HIS A 82 -1.30 -1.66 6.21
N LEU A 83 -0.70 -1.39 5.06
CA LEU A 83 -0.08 -0.09 4.75
C LEU A 83 -1.12 1.05 4.64
N GLY A 84 -2.42 0.71 4.64
CA GLY A 84 -3.53 1.64 4.57
C GLY A 84 -4.18 1.93 5.93
N ASP A 85 -3.75 1.31 7.03
CA ASP A 85 -4.43 1.43 8.32
C ASP A 85 -4.39 2.88 8.86
N ASP A 86 -3.27 3.59 8.65
CA ASP A 86 -3.15 5.03 8.98
C ASP A 86 -4.05 5.90 8.09
N ALA A 87 -4.21 5.51 6.82
CA ALA A 87 -5.11 6.20 5.90
C ALA A 87 -6.58 5.96 6.26
N LEU A 88 -6.91 4.77 6.77
CA LEU A 88 -8.22 4.43 7.28
C LEU A 88 -8.56 5.27 8.50
N ALA A 89 -7.64 5.38 9.48
CA ALA A 89 -7.83 6.22 10.65
C ALA A 89 -8.13 7.68 10.26
N GLY A 90 -7.34 8.25 9.35
CA GLY A 90 -7.60 9.60 8.84
C GLY A 90 -8.93 9.76 8.09
N ALA A 91 -9.37 8.73 7.34
CA ALA A 91 -10.66 8.74 6.66
C ALA A 91 -11.84 8.62 7.64
N LEU A 92 -11.70 7.79 8.68
CA LEU A 92 -12.68 7.66 9.77
C LEU A 92 -12.83 8.97 10.54
N ASP A 93 -11.71 9.62 10.88
CA ASP A 93 -11.72 10.94 11.52
C ASP A 93 -12.36 12.01 10.63
N ALA A 94 -12.15 11.94 9.31
CA ALA A 94 -12.76 12.89 8.38
C ALA A 94 -14.28 12.70 8.24
N LEU A 95 -14.78 11.46 8.37
CA LEU A 95 -16.18 11.13 8.16
C LEU A 95 -17.00 11.17 9.46
N TRP A 96 -16.42 10.68 10.56
CA TRP A 96 -17.08 10.51 11.86
C TRP A 96 -16.38 11.23 13.02
N GLY A 97 -15.24 11.89 12.78
CA GLY A 97 -14.53 12.63 13.83
C GLY A 97 -15.25 13.91 14.26
N PRO A 98 -14.90 14.46 15.43
CA PRO A 98 -15.47 15.73 15.91
C PRO A 98 -15.19 16.86 14.90
N PRO A 99 -16.10 17.84 14.76
CA PRO A 99 -15.94 18.93 13.80
C PRO A 99 -14.60 19.65 14.01
N ARG A 100 -13.89 19.95 12.91
CA ARG A 100 -12.57 20.56 12.99
C ARG A 100 -12.65 21.89 13.72
N ARG A 101 -11.65 22.21 14.55
CA ARG A 101 -11.61 23.38 15.46
C ARG A 101 -11.99 24.72 14.81
N SER A 102 -11.75 24.89 13.51
CA SER A 102 -12.16 26.07 12.72
C SER A 102 -13.67 26.17 12.47
N GLU A 103 -14.38 25.05 12.34
CA GLU A 103 -15.85 25.00 12.21
C GLU A 103 -16.54 25.26 13.55
N VAL A 104 -15.95 24.76 14.65
CA VAL A 104 -16.47 25.01 16.00
C VAL A 104 -16.58 26.50 16.29
N HIS A 105 -15.57 27.29 15.92
CA HIS A 105 -15.57 28.75 16.11
C HIS A 105 -16.61 29.48 15.22
N ARG A 106 -16.98 28.92 14.06
CA ARG A 106 -18.05 29.47 13.21
C ARG A 106 -19.43 29.21 13.84
N LEU A 107 -19.65 27.99 14.33
CA LEU A 107 -20.89 27.58 14.97
C LEU A 107 -21.11 28.30 16.31
N GLU A 108 -20.07 28.41 17.14
CA GLU A 108 -20.06 29.16 18.40
C GLU A 108 -20.44 30.64 18.19
N ARG A 109 -19.83 31.32 17.19
CA ARG A 109 -20.16 32.71 16.84
C ARG A 109 -21.61 32.87 16.37
N SER A 110 -22.10 31.97 15.52
CA SER A 110 -23.49 32.02 15.04
C SER A 110 -24.49 31.82 16.18
N LYS A 111 -24.23 30.88 17.09
CA LYS A 111 -25.07 30.63 18.28
C LYS A 111 -25.00 31.78 19.29
N TRP A 112 -23.85 32.44 19.43
CA TRP A 112 -23.69 33.62 20.26
C TRP A 112 -24.46 34.83 19.71
N LEU A 113 -24.37 35.07 18.39
CA LEU A 113 -25.12 36.13 17.70
C LEU A 113 -26.63 35.88 17.77
N ALA A 114 -27.07 34.62 17.61
CA ALA A 114 -28.48 34.23 17.71
C ALA A 114 -29.06 34.35 19.13
N ARG A 115 -28.24 34.23 20.18
CA ARG A 115 -28.67 34.41 21.57
C ARG A 115 -28.73 35.88 21.99
N ARG A 116 -27.75 36.70 21.60
CA ARG A 116 -27.74 38.13 21.93
C ARG A 116 -28.87 38.95 21.30
N GLY A 117 -29.44 38.48 20.19
CA GLY A 117 -30.59 39.14 19.55
C GLY A 117 -31.92 39.02 20.31
N ARG A 118 -32.03 38.17 21.35
CA ARG A 118 -33.26 38.01 22.14
C ARG A 118 -33.24 38.70 23.50
N ASP A 119 -32.08 39.19 23.95
CA ASP A 119 -31.93 39.79 25.28
C ASP A 119 -32.02 41.32 25.28
N PHE A 120 -31.99 41.98 24.12
CA PHE A 120 -32.08 43.45 24.04
C PHE A 120 -33.52 43.99 24.10
N ASP A 121 -34.52 43.16 23.77
CA ASP A 121 -35.95 43.55 23.69
C ASP A 121 -36.71 43.41 25.03
N ALA A 122 -36.01 43.04 26.12
CA ALA A 122 -36.62 42.73 27.42
C ALA A 122 -36.46 43.84 28.48
N ARG A 123 -36.01 45.05 28.10
CA ARG A 123 -35.77 46.17 29.04
C ARG A 123 -36.49 47.48 28.72
N GLU A 124 -37.40 47.50 27.75
CA GLU A 124 -38.34 48.61 27.57
C GLU A 124 -39.76 48.17 27.93
N LYS A 125 -40.11 48.29 29.21
CA LYS A 125 -41.47 48.54 29.70
C LYS A 125 -41.42 49.03 31.14
#